data_AF-A0A0S3T7V5-F1
#
_entry.id   AF-A0A0S3T7V5-F1
#
_cell.length_a   1.000
_cell.length_b   1.000
_cell.length_c   1.000
_cell.angle_alpha   90.00
_cell.angle_beta   90.00
_cell.angle_gamma   90.00
#
_symmetry.space_group_name_H-M   'P 1'
#
loop_
_entity.id
_entity.type
_entity.pdbx_description
1 polymer ?
#
loop_
_entity_poly.entity_id
_entity_poly.type
_entity_poly.pdbx_seq_one_letter_code
_entity_poly.pdbx_strand_id
1 'polypeptide(L)' 'MDTIIVDQGRCSMYEFVEPQTIQSSGNTFKSKHYYLQTWMAESNRDVYLVPYIDGSHWQLMITIPRQCRIIWFCSLHRR' A
#
# COMPACT_ATOMS: atom_id res chain seq x y z
N MET A 1 -9.84 22.70 -1.94
CA MET A 1 -9.29 21.44 -2.47
C MET A 1 -10.50 20.65 -2.89
N ASP A 2 -10.78 20.61 -4.20
CA ASP A 2 -12.02 20.01 -4.71
C ASP A 2 -11.84 18.50 -4.77
N THR A 3 -12.55 17.78 -3.90
CA THR A 3 -12.50 16.32 -3.85
C THR A 3 -13.42 15.78 -4.93
N ILE A 4 -12.86 15.48 -6.10
CA ILE A 4 -13.58 14.79 -7.19
C ILE A 4 -13.65 13.31 -6.81
N ILE A 5 -14.65 12.92 -6.00
CA ILE A 5 -14.94 11.51 -5.71
C ILE A 5 -15.95 11.02 -6.75
N VAL A 6 -15.50 10.19 -7.67
CA VAL A 6 -16.40 9.39 -8.52
C VAL A 6 -16.52 8.01 -7.87
N ASP A 7 -17.57 7.82 -7.08
CA ASP A 7 -17.86 6.50 -6.49
C ASP A 7 -18.45 5.58 -7.57
N GLN A 8 -17.64 4.62 -8.02
CA GLN A 8 -18.06 3.56 -8.94
C GLN A 8 -18.60 2.33 -8.20
N GLY A 9 -18.88 2.42 -6.89
CA GLY A 9 -19.35 1.32 -6.06
C GLY A 9 -18.28 0.26 -5.74
N ARG A 10 -17.01 0.54 -6.07
CA ARG A 10 -15.86 -0.35 -5.82
C ARG A 10 -14.87 0.24 -4.80
N CYS A 11 -15.18 1.40 -4.22
CA CYS A 11 -14.31 2.04 -3.23
C CYS A 11 -14.06 1.16 -1.99
N SER A 12 -14.97 0.25 -1.66
CA SER A 12 -14.80 -0.70 -0.55
C SER A 12 -13.82 -1.85 -0.83
N MET A 13 -13.36 -2.00 -2.07
CA MET A 13 -12.46 -3.09 -2.51
C MET A 13 -10.97 -2.73 -2.33
N TYR A 14 -10.64 -1.44 -2.38
CA TYR A 14 -9.28 -0.92 -2.41
C TYR A 14 -8.97 -0.12 -1.16
N GLU A 15 -7.72 -0.16 -0.72
CA GLU A 15 -7.26 0.63 0.41
C GLU A 15 -5.79 1.04 0.24
N PHE A 16 -5.47 2.26 0.66
CA PHE A 16 -4.12 2.82 0.55
C PHE A 16 -3.37 2.66 1.86
N VAL A 17 -2.16 2.11 1.80
CA VAL A 17 -1.22 2.13 2.92
C VAL A 17 -0.51 3.46 2.95
N GLU A 18 -0.47 4.08 4.13
CA GLU A 18 0.31 5.30 4.33
C GLU A 18 1.82 4.97 4.37
N PRO A 19 2.64 5.56 3.48
CA PRO A 19 4.07 5.23 3.40
C PRO A 19 4.84 5.60 4.66
N GLN A 20 4.41 6.63 5.39
CA GLN A 20 5.08 7.03 6.62
C GLN A 20 5.05 5.92 7.66
N THR A 21 3.96 5.15 7.74
CA THR A 21 3.82 4.10 8.75
C THR A 21 4.74 2.90 8.48
N ILE A 22 5.06 2.64 7.21
CA ILE A 22 5.94 1.55 6.80
C ILE A 22 7.40 1.98 6.58
N GLN A 23 7.67 3.27 6.38
CA GLN A 23 9.00 3.78 6.02
C GLN A 23 9.56 4.86 6.94
N SER A 24 8.89 5.19 8.06
CA SER A 24 9.43 6.11 9.06
C SER A 24 10.75 5.62 9.68
N SER A 25 11.63 6.59 9.95
CA SER A 25 12.86 6.38 10.71
C SER A 25 12.55 5.97 12.13
N GLY A 26 13.14 4.86 12.60
CA GLY A 26 12.94 4.33 13.96
C GLY A 26 11.95 3.16 14.05
N ASN A 27 11.22 2.84 12.97
CA ASN A 27 10.38 1.66 12.94
C ASN A 27 11.21 0.38 12.76
N THR A 28 11.07 -0.57 13.69
CA THR A 28 11.64 -1.92 13.56
C THR A 28 10.88 -2.73 12.51
N PHE A 29 11.53 -3.75 11.92
CA PHE A 29 10.83 -4.67 11.01
C PHE A 29 9.59 -5.31 11.66
N LYS A 30 9.70 -5.68 12.95
CA LYS A 30 8.61 -6.30 13.71
C LYS A 30 7.42 -5.36 13.89
N SER A 31 7.65 -4.07 14.18
CA SER A 31 6.55 -3.10 14.34
C SER A 31 5.83 -2.83 13.02
N LYS A 32 6.56 -2.75 11.89
CA LYS A 32 5.98 -2.61 10.56
C LYS A 32 5.11 -3.81 10.19
N HIS A 33 5.62 -5.02 10.43
CA HIS A 33 4.89 -6.25 10.16
C HIS A 33 3.62 -6.34 11.00
N TYR A 34 3.72 -6.08 12.31
CA TYR A 34 2.56 -6.09 13.20
C TYR A 34 1.52 -5.05 12.79
N TYR A 35 1.94 -3.81 12.49
CA TYR A 35 1.03 -2.77 12.01
C TYR A 35 0.28 -3.21 10.75
N LEU A 36 0.99 -3.67 9.73
CA LEU A 36 0.36 -4.08 8.47
C LEU A 36 -0.58 -5.27 8.66
N GLN A 37 -0.21 -6.24 9.49
CA GLN A 37 -1.08 -7.39 9.79
C GLN A 37 -2.38 -6.95 10.46
N THR A 38 -2.29 -6.16 11.54
CA THR A 38 -3.46 -5.66 12.26
C THR A 38 -4.33 -4.80 11.35
N TRP A 39 -3.73 -3.86 10.63
CA TRP A 39 -4.45 -2.93 9.76
C TRP A 39 -5.13 -3.64 8.58
N MET A 40 -4.48 -4.63 7.96
CA MET A 40 -5.10 -5.43 6.89
C MET A 40 -6.23 -6.32 7.44
N ALA A 41 -6.10 -6.84 8.66
CA ALA A 41 -7.16 -7.63 9.29
C ALA A 41 -8.38 -6.77 9.62
N GLU A 42 -8.18 -5.55 10.10
CA GLU A 42 -9.26 -4.61 10.48
C GLU A 42 -9.97 -4.01 9.25
N SER A 43 -9.22 -3.61 8.23
CA SER A 43 -9.80 -3.01 7.02
C SER A 43 -10.50 -4.04 6.13
N ASN A 44 -10.03 -5.30 6.12
CA ASN A 44 -10.62 -6.44 5.40
C ASN A 44 -10.95 -6.13 3.91
N ARG A 45 -9.97 -5.55 3.22
CA ARG A 45 -10.05 -5.13 1.81
C ARG A 45 -9.46 -6.19 0.91
N ASP A 46 -9.92 -6.23 -0.34
CA ASP A 46 -9.46 -7.20 -1.33
C ASP A 46 -8.08 -6.85 -1.89
N VAL A 47 -7.83 -5.55 -2.07
CA VAL A 47 -6.63 -5.03 -2.72
C VAL A 47 -6.05 -3.87 -1.91
N TYR A 48 -4.76 -3.96 -1.63
CA TYR A 48 -4.02 -2.92 -0.92
C TYR A 48 -3.01 -2.27 -1.85
N LEU A 49 -3.06 -0.95 -1.93
CA LEU A 49 -2.16 -0.10 -2.68
C LEU A 49 -1.09 0.41 -1.71
N VAL A 50 0.16 0.01 -1.93
CA VAL A 50 1.27 0.29 -1.04
C VAL A 50 2.31 1.12 -1.78
N PRO A 51 2.22 2.46 -1.73
CA PRO A 51 3.28 3.31 -2.24
C PRO A 51 4.54 3.08 -1.41
N TYR A 52 5.66 2.89 -2.09
CA TYR A 52 6.94 2.58 -1.47
C TYR A 52 8.03 3.47 -2.08
N ILE A 53 8.81 4.15 -1.24
CA ILE A 53 9.95 4.94 -1.69
C ILE A 53 11.25 4.15 -1.59
N ASP A 54 11.96 3.98 -2.71
CA ASP A 54 13.27 3.32 -2.75
C ASP A 54 14.28 4.24 -3.44
N GLY A 55 15.39 4.56 -2.77
CA GLY A 55 16.46 5.40 -3.34
C GLY A 55 16.00 6.76 -3.87
N SER A 56 14.96 7.37 -3.28
CA SER A 56 14.29 8.62 -3.73
C SER A 56 13.32 8.46 -4.92
N HIS A 57 13.02 7.23 -5.33
CA HIS A 57 12.06 6.93 -6.39
C HIS A 57 10.81 6.26 -5.84
N TRP A 58 9.63 6.75 -6.25
CA TRP A 58 8.36 6.14 -5.87
C TRP A 58 8.05 4.92 -6.73
N GLN A 59 7.63 3.86 -6.05
CA GLN A 59 7.18 2.61 -6.62
C GLN A 59 5.82 2.28 -6.00
N LEU A 60 5.04 1.45 -6.69
CA LEU A 60 3.74 1.01 -6.20
C LEU A 60 3.75 -0.52 -6.09
N MET A 61 3.58 -1.01 -4.88
CA MET A 61 3.32 -2.41 -4.62
C MET A 61 1.81 -2.61 -4.42
N ILE A 62 1.23 -3.58 -5.11
CA ILE A 62 -0.16 -3.97 -4.96
C ILE A 62 -0.20 -5.34 -4.28
N THR A 63 -0.85 -5.43 -3.13
CA THR A 63 -1.01 -6.68 -2.38
C THR A 63 -2.45 -7.16 -2.49
N ILE A 64 -2.63 -8.42 -2.89
CA ILE A 64 -3.95 -9.08 -3.01
C ILE A 64 -3.93 -10.32 -2.09
N PRO A 65 -4.29 -10.19 -0.80
CA PRO A 65 -4.11 -11.27 0.17
C PRO A 65 -4.88 -12.53 -0.17
N ARG A 66 -6.11 -12.40 -0.67
CA ARG A 66 -6.96 -13.53 -1.08
C ARG A 66 -6.34 -14.39 -2.19
N GLN A 67 -5.42 -13.81 -2.97
CA GLN A 67 -4.73 -14.49 -4.06
C GLN A 67 -3.27 -14.81 -3.71
N CYS A 68 -2.81 -14.48 -2.50
CA CYS A 68 -1.40 -14.52 -2.11
C CYS A 68 -0.47 -13.87 -3.16
N ARG A 69 -0.93 -12.78 -3.81
CA ARG A 69 -0.23 -12.16 -4.93
C ARG A 69 0.23 -10.76 -4.56
N ILE A 70 1.47 -10.45 -4.95
CA ILE A 70 2.07 -9.12 -4.87
C ILE A 70 2.49 -8.72 -6.29
N ILE A 71 2.14 -7.50 -6.69
CA ILE A 71 2.51 -6.93 -7.99
C ILE A 71 3.34 -5.68 -7.73
N TRP A 72 4.45 -5.52 -8.43
CA TRP A 72 5.34 -4.37 -8.28
C TRP A 72 5.35 -3.52 -9.54
N PHE A 73 5.09 -2.23 -9.39
CA PHE A 73 5.19 -1.24 -10.45
C PHE A 73 6.34 -0.29 -10.12
N CYS A 74 7.32 -0.24 -11.02
CA CYS A 74 8.41 0.72 -10.98
C CYS A 74 8.46 1.45 -12.31
N SER A 75 8.24 2.75 -12.28
CA SER A 75 8.33 3.62 -13.45
C SER A 75 9.77 4.00 -13.83
N LEU A 76 10.75 3.66 -12.98
CA LEU A 76 12.15 3.93 -13.27
C LEU A 76 12.64 2.95 -14.34
N HIS A 77 12.74 3.44 -15.57
CA HIS A 77 13.33 2.68 -16.65
C HIS A 77 14.83 2.50 -16.39
N ARG A 78 15.27 1.25 -16.26
CA ARG A 78 16.69 0.90 -16.30
C ARG A 78 17.06 0.65 -17.76
N ARG A 79 18.03 1.42 -18.26
CA ARG A 79 18.66 1.18 -19.56
C ARG A 79 19.56 -0.06 -19.48
#